data_AF-A0A923ZRB9-F1
#
_entry.id   AF-A0A923ZRB9-F1
#
_cell.length_a   1.000
_cell.length_b   1.000
_cell.length_c   1.000
_cell.angle_alpha   90.00
_cell.angle_beta   90.00
_cell.angle_gamma   90.00
#
_symmetry.space_group_name_H-M   'P 1'
#
loop_
_entity.id
_entity.type
_entity.pdbx_description
1 polymer ?
#
loop_
_entity_poly.entity_id
_entity_poly.type
_entity_poly.pdbx_seq_one_letter_code
_entity_poly.pdbx_strand_id
1 'polypeptide(L)'
;MTQNPLKNHQYIIADHIRPICFIVADGVLPSGKGRGYILRRLMRRLMASSLALGIDIKQDEYFAELVDNIVEVYRGVYDEVGACRETIVSILLQESVKYQKAITTGEKEWAKIFKTGQVS
;
A
#
# COMPACT_ATOMS: atom_id res chain seq x y z
N MET A 1 -9.77 21.32 18.78
CA MET A 1 -9.76 19.90 18.35
C MET A 1 -8.42 19.61 17.69
N THR A 2 -7.39 19.28 18.47
CA THR A 2 -6.10 18.85 17.94
C THR A 2 -6.30 17.49 17.28
N GLN A 3 -6.19 17.42 15.95
CA GLN A 3 -6.22 16.14 15.27
C GLN A 3 -5.05 15.29 15.77
N ASN A 4 -5.35 14.08 16.23
CA ASN A 4 -4.32 13.12 16.62
C ASN A 4 -3.60 12.66 15.33
N PRO A 5 -2.29 12.92 15.18
CA PRO A 5 -1.56 12.62 13.95
C PRO A 5 -1.60 11.14 13.58
N LEU A 6 -1.73 10.23 14.55
CA LEU A 6 -1.88 8.79 14.31
C LEU A 6 -3.24 8.44 13.69
N LYS A 7 -4.29 9.18 14.07
CA LYS A 7 -5.66 8.94 13.58
C LYS A 7 -5.78 9.19 12.08
N ASN A 8 -4.95 10.09 11.54
CA ASN A 8 -4.96 10.44 10.12
C ASN A 8 -4.44 9.30 9.23
N HIS A 9 -3.46 8.52 9.70
CA HIS A 9 -2.92 7.39 8.92
C HIS A 9 -3.92 6.23 8.80
N GLN A 10 -4.72 5.98 9.83
CA GLN A 10 -5.76 4.94 9.80
C GLN A 10 -6.80 5.23 8.70
N TYR A 11 -7.24 6.48 8.57
CA TYR A 11 -8.18 6.87 7.52
C TYR A 11 -7.57 6.72 6.12
N ILE A 12 -6.28 7.04 5.94
CA ILE A 12 -5.60 6.86 4.66
C ILE A 12 -5.51 5.38 4.28
N ILE A 13 -5.21 4.50 5.24
CA ILE A 13 -5.16 3.04 5.00
C ILE A 13 -6.54 2.55 4.57
N ALA A 14 -7.59 2.89 5.32
CA ALA A 14 -8.96 2.48 5.03
C ALA A 14 -9.47 3.01 3.67
N ASP A 15 -9.17 4.27 3.35
CA ASP A 15 -9.57 4.88 2.07
C ASP A 15 -8.88 4.22 0.87
N HIS A 16 -7.64 3.77 1.03
CA HIS A 16 -6.85 3.21 -0.07
C HIS A 16 -7.02 1.72 -0.26
N ILE A 17 -7.25 0.92 0.80
CA ILE A 17 -7.38 -0.54 0.65
C ILE A 17 -8.57 -0.92 -0.22
N ARG A 18 -9.71 -0.21 -0.08
CA ARG A 18 -10.91 -0.47 -0.89
C ARG A 18 -10.63 -0.37 -2.40
N PRO A 19 -10.25 0.80 -2.96
CA PRO A 19 -9.99 0.91 -4.40
C PRO A 19 -8.85 0.00 -4.86
N ILE A 20 -7.86 -0.31 -4.01
CA ILE A 20 -6.81 -1.28 -4.34
C ILE A 20 -7.42 -2.67 -4.64
N CYS A 21 -8.28 -3.18 -3.75
CA CYS A 21 -8.92 -4.48 -3.93
C CYS A 21 -9.73 -4.55 -5.23
N PHE A 22 -10.57 -3.54 -5.49
CA PHE A 22 -11.40 -3.49 -6.71
C PHE A 22 -10.56 -3.37 -7.99
N ILE A 23 -9.58 -2.47 -8.02
CA ILE A 23 -8.72 -2.27 -9.20
C ILE A 23 -7.95 -3.56 -9.54
N VAL A 24 -7.50 -4.29 -8.53
CA VAL A 24 -6.82 -5.58 -8.73
C VAL A 24 -7.79 -6.67 -9.17
N ALA A 25 -8.99 -6.73 -8.59
CA ALA A 25 -10.04 -7.66 -9.03
C ALA A 25 -10.43 -7.43 -10.50
N ASP A 26 -10.40 -6.17 -10.98
CA ASP A 26 -10.56 -5.80 -12.39
C ASP A 26 -9.34 -6.16 -13.28
N GLY A 27 -8.33 -6.85 -12.73
CA GLY A 27 -7.16 -7.35 -13.46
C GLY A 27 -6.05 -6.31 -13.69
N VAL A 28 -6.08 -5.16 -13.03
CA VAL A 28 -5.01 -4.15 -13.17
C VAL A 28 -3.82 -4.51 -12.28
N LEU A 29 -2.62 -4.52 -12.86
CA LEU A 29 -1.36 -4.77 -12.15
C LEU A 29 -0.54 -3.49 -11.92
N PRO A 30 0.26 -3.40 -10.84
CA PRO A 30 1.11 -2.24 -10.59
C PRO A 30 2.13 -2.01 -11.71
N SER A 31 2.15 -0.80 -12.27
CA SER A 31 3.00 -0.47 -13.42
C SER A 31 3.53 0.97 -13.37
N GLY A 32 4.44 1.32 -14.28
CA GLY A 32 5.02 2.67 -14.33
C GLY A 32 4.14 3.71 -15.04
N LYS A 33 3.03 3.31 -15.68
CA LYS A 33 2.20 4.19 -16.53
C LYS A 33 0.71 3.83 -16.44
N GLY A 34 -0.17 4.77 -16.81
CA GLY A 34 -1.61 4.53 -16.91
C GLY A 34 -2.27 4.05 -15.60
N ARG A 35 -3.22 3.12 -15.69
CA ARG A 35 -3.96 2.60 -14.53
C ARG A 35 -3.07 1.90 -13.50
N GLY A 36 -2.08 1.15 -13.97
CA GLY A 36 -1.13 0.47 -13.08
C GLY A 36 -0.26 1.43 -12.26
N TYR A 37 -0.01 2.65 -12.76
CA TYR A 37 0.67 3.70 -12.00
C TYR A 37 -0.18 4.23 -10.86
N ILE A 38 -1.48 4.42 -11.11
CA ILE A 38 -2.43 4.86 -10.08
C ILE A 38 -2.51 3.81 -8.98
N LEU A 39 -2.67 2.54 -9.33
CA LEU A 39 -2.68 1.42 -8.38
C LEU A 39 -1.41 1.41 -7.52
N ARG A 40 -0.24 1.49 -8.15
CA ARG A 40 1.05 1.56 -7.45
C ARG A 40 1.09 2.72 -6.44
N ARG A 41 0.56 3.88 -6.81
CA ARG A 41 0.55 5.07 -5.95
C ARG A 41 -0.38 4.90 -4.74
N LEU A 42 -1.55 4.29 -4.92
CA LEU A 42 -2.47 3.97 -3.82
C LEU A 42 -1.82 2.98 -2.85
N MET A 43 -1.24 1.89 -3.37
CA MET A 43 -0.54 0.89 -2.56
C MET A 43 0.59 1.52 -1.74
N ARG A 44 1.42 2.37 -2.36
CA ARG A 44 2.53 3.03 -1.65
C ARG A 44 2.05 4.05 -0.61
N ARG A 45 0.92 4.73 -0.81
CA ARG A 45 0.32 5.63 0.20
C ARG A 45 -0.23 4.87 1.40
N LEU A 46 -0.88 3.73 1.15
CA LEU A 46 -1.30 2.81 2.20
C LEU A 46 -0.08 2.34 2.99
N MET A 47 0.94 1.79 2.31
CA MET A 47 2.15 1.27 2.96
C MET A 47 2.94 2.35 3.72
N ALA A 48 3.06 3.55 3.17
CA ALA A 48 3.70 4.67 3.86
C ALA A 48 2.97 5.02 5.17
N SER A 49 1.63 4.99 5.16
CA SER A 49 0.84 5.23 6.37
C SER A 49 0.95 4.08 7.36
N SER A 50 1.01 2.84 6.91
CA SER A 50 1.28 1.67 7.76
C SER A 50 2.64 1.79 8.45
N LEU A 51 3.69 2.13 7.70
CA LEU A 51 5.04 2.35 8.24
C LEU A 51 5.08 3.51 9.23
N ALA A 52 4.35 4.60 8.97
CA ALA A 52 4.25 5.73 9.90
C ALA A 52 3.58 5.35 11.25
N LEU A 53 2.75 4.30 11.25
CA LEU A 53 2.17 3.71 12.46
C LEU A 53 3.06 2.62 13.09
N GLY A 54 4.23 2.33 12.53
CA GLY A 54 5.13 1.29 13.01
C GLY A 54 4.72 -0.14 12.62
N ILE A 55 3.82 -0.30 11.65
CA ILE A 55 3.36 -1.61 11.18
C ILE A 55 4.40 -2.21 10.22
N ASP A 56 4.71 -3.50 10.41
CA ASP A 56 5.58 -4.25 9.50
C ASP A 56 4.82 -4.66 8.23
N ILE A 57 5.15 -4.01 7.12
CA ILE A 57 4.53 -4.25 5.80
C ILE A 57 5.16 -5.41 5.02
N LYS A 58 6.02 -6.22 5.64
CA LYS A 58 6.63 -7.40 5.00
C LYS A 58 5.90 -8.70 5.29
N GLN A 59 4.95 -8.68 6.22
CA GLN A 59 4.19 -9.83 6.65
C GLN A 59 2.94 -9.99 5.77
N ASP A 60 2.66 -11.21 5.36
CA ASP A 60 1.48 -11.55 4.58
C ASP A 60 0.21 -11.45 5.42
N GLU A 61 0.28 -11.75 6.72
CA GLU A 61 -0.88 -11.68 7.61
C GLU A 61 -1.50 -10.28 7.67
N TYR A 62 -0.67 -9.22 7.65
CA TYR A 62 -1.17 -7.84 7.66
C TYR A 62 -2.03 -7.51 6.43
N PHE A 63 -1.57 -7.88 5.24
CA PHE A 63 -2.33 -7.63 4.02
C PHE A 63 -3.52 -8.57 3.89
N ALA A 64 -3.38 -9.82 4.33
CA ALA A 64 -4.47 -10.78 4.40
C ALA A 64 -5.63 -10.23 5.25
N GLU A 65 -5.36 -9.74 6.46
CA GLU A 65 -6.37 -9.18 7.34
C GLU A 65 -7.05 -7.94 6.73
N LEU A 66 -6.28 -7.05 6.10
CA LEU A 66 -6.84 -5.89 5.40
C LEU A 66 -7.77 -6.29 4.25
N VAL A 67 -7.39 -7.28 3.45
CA VAL A 67 -8.19 -7.76 2.33
C VAL A 67 -9.42 -8.51 2.82
N ASP A 68 -9.31 -9.32 3.87
CA ASP A 68 -10.43 -10.04 4.50
C ASP A 68 -11.53 -9.09 4.97
N ASN A 69 -11.14 -8.00 5.61
CA ASN A 69 -12.10 -6.97 6.01
C ASN A 69 -12.86 -6.38 4.82
N ILE A 70 -12.19 -6.18 3.67
CA ILE A 70 -12.86 -5.70 2.46
C ILE A 70 -13.78 -6.77 1.86
N VAL A 71 -13.33 -8.03 1.78
CA VAL A 71 -14.15 -9.13 1.28
C VAL A 71 -15.41 -9.29 2.12
N GLU A 72 -15.31 -9.18 3.44
CA GLU A 72 -16.45 -9.28 4.34
C GLU A 72 -17.46 -8.14 4.12
N VAL A 73 -16.97 -6.90 4.01
CA VAL A 73 -17.83 -5.72 3.81
C VAL A 73 -18.62 -5.79 2.50
N TYR A 74 -18.10 -6.44 1.45
CA TYR A 74 -18.75 -6.55 0.13
C TYR A 74 -19.31 -7.92 -0.21
N ARG A 75 -19.32 -8.85 0.76
CA ARG A 75 -19.86 -10.20 0.58
C ARG A 75 -21.30 -10.15 0.08
N GLY A 76 -21.61 -10.94 -0.95
CA GLY A 76 -22.94 -11.02 -1.56
C GLY A 76 -23.31 -9.85 -2.48
N VAL A 77 -22.41 -8.87 -2.67
CA VAL A 77 -22.58 -7.77 -3.64
C VAL A 77 -21.46 -7.79 -4.68
N TYR A 78 -20.22 -8.01 -4.26
CA TYR A 78 -19.04 -8.07 -5.13
C TYR A 78 -18.17 -9.29 -4.78
N ASP A 79 -18.73 -10.49 -4.97
CA ASP A 79 -18.07 -11.76 -4.64
C ASP A 79 -16.78 -11.99 -5.46
N GLU A 80 -16.63 -11.33 -6.62
CA GLU A 80 -15.41 -11.34 -7.42
C GLU A 80 -14.18 -10.82 -6.65
N VAL A 81 -14.38 -9.87 -5.73
CA VAL A 81 -13.28 -9.37 -4.88
C VAL A 81 -12.81 -10.48 -3.94
N GLY A 82 -13.75 -11.26 -3.39
CA GLY A 82 -13.46 -12.45 -2.59
C GLY A 82 -12.75 -13.54 -3.39
N ALA A 83 -13.18 -13.78 -4.64
CA ALA A 83 -12.55 -14.74 -5.54
C ALA A 83 -11.09 -14.36 -5.88
N CYS A 84 -10.78 -13.05 -5.91
CA CYS A 84 -9.44 -12.55 -6.18
C CYS A 84 -8.57 -12.33 -4.92
N ARG A 85 -9.05 -12.68 -3.72
CA ARG A 85 -8.37 -12.42 -2.44
C ARG A 85 -6.88 -12.75 -2.46
N GLU A 86 -6.53 -13.99 -2.81
CA GLU A 86 -5.13 -14.45 -2.82
C GLU A 86 -4.25 -13.67 -3.81
N THR A 87 -4.83 -13.31 -4.97
CA THR A 87 -4.13 -12.48 -5.96
C THR A 87 -3.89 -11.07 -5.44
N ILE A 88 -4.87 -10.48 -4.76
CA ILE A 88 -4.75 -9.14 -4.16
C ILE A 88 -3.66 -9.13 -3.09
N VAL A 89 -3.67 -10.10 -2.17
CA VAL A 89 -2.66 -10.23 -1.11
C VAL A 89 -1.26 -10.41 -1.71
N SER A 90 -1.12 -11.29 -2.70
CA SER A 90 0.16 -11.54 -3.36
C SER A 90 0.72 -10.27 -4.02
N ILE A 91 -0.12 -9.50 -4.72
CA ILE A 91 0.31 -8.26 -5.39
C ILE A 91 0.72 -7.19 -4.37
N LEU A 92 -0.03 -7.04 -3.27
CA LEU A 92 0.30 -6.13 -2.18
C LEU A 92 1.68 -6.46 -1.57
N LEU A 93 1.94 -7.74 -1.30
CA LEU A 93 3.21 -8.21 -0.75
C LEU A 93 4.37 -7.98 -1.73
N GLN A 94 4.18 -8.28 -3.02
CA GLN A 94 5.20 -8.03 -4.04
C GLN A 94 5.54 -6.54 -4.16
N GLU A 95 4.53 -5.67 -4.11
CA GLU A 95 4.75 -4.22 -4.15
C GLU A 95 5.38 -3.71 -2.84
N SER A 96 5.08 -4.30 -1.69
CA SER A 96 5.69 -3.91 -0.41
C SER A 96 7.19 -4.19 -0.39
N VAL A 97 7.62 -5.34 -0.90
CA VAL A 97 9.06 -5.67 -1.06
C VAL A 97 9.76 -4.69 -1.99
N LYS A 98 9.13 -4.33 -3.11
CA LYS A 98 9.66 -3.32 -4.06
C LYS A 98 9.72 -1.94 -3.42
N TYR A 99 8.71 -1.58 -2.63
CA TYR A 99 8.63 -0.28 -1.98
C TYR A 99 9.69 -0.14 -0.89
N GLN A 100 9.88 -1.17 -0.07
CA GLN A 100 10.93 -1.19 0.96
C GLN A 100 12.31 -1.00 0.34
N LYS A 101 12.62 -1.72 -0.74
CA LYS A 101 13.88 -1.51 -1.49
C LYS A 101 14.03 -0.07 -1.95
N ALA A 102 12.96 0.53 -2.47
CA ALA A 102 12.98 1.93 -2.91
C ALA A 102 13.23 2.91 -1.75
N ILE A 103 12.62 2.69 -0.58
CA ILE A 103 12.86 3.50 0.62
C ILE A 103 14.32 3.40 1.05
N THR A 104 14.85 2.18 1.20
CA THR A 104 16.24 1.96 1.64
C THR A 104 17.26 2.58 0.68
N THR A 105 17.02 2.50 -0.63
CA THR A 105 17.86 3.21 -1.60
C THR A 105 17.74 4.72 -1.43
N GLY A 106 16.51 5.24 -1.29
CA GLY A 106 16.27 6.65 -1.03
C GLY A 106 17.05 7.14 0.18
N GLU A 107 16.91 6.50 1.35
CA GLU A 107 17.60 6.86 2.59
C GLU A 107 19.11 6.95 2.43
N LYS A 108 19.73 6.03 1.66
CA LYS A 108 21.17 6.07 1.37
C LYS A 108 21.55 7.29 0.53
N GLU A 109 20.78 7.62 -0.49
CA GLU A 109 21.06 8.80 -1.32
C GLU A 109 20.82 10.10 -0.55
N TRP A 110 19.74 10.16 0.25
CA TRP A 110 19.47 11.27 1.17
C TRP A 110 20.64 11.48 2.13
N ALA A 111 21.14 10.42 2.76
CA ALA A 111 22.28 10.50 3.66
C ALA A 111 23.57 10.99 2.98
N LYS A 112 23.78 10.70 1.69
CA LYS A 112 24.91 11.25 0.93
C LYS A 112 24.77 12.76 0.72
N ILE A 113 23.60 13.23 0.27
CA ILE A 113 23.32 14.65 0.02
C ILE A 113 23.57 15.48 1.28
N PHE A 114 23.09 15.02 2.44
CA PHE A 114 23.32 15.71 3.72
C PHE A 114 24.80 15.73 4.15
N LYS A 115 25.61 14.75 3.73
CA LYS A 115 27.06 14.71 4.01
C LYS A 115 27.87 15.59 3.05
N THR A 116 27.45 15.72 1.80
CA THR A 116 28.19 16.48 0.77
C THR A 116 27.74 17.92 0.61
N GLY A 117 26.61 18.32 1.19
CA GLY A 117 26.10 19.70 1.14
C GLY A 117 25.71 20.19 -0.27
N GLN A 118 25.76 19.31 -1.27
CA GLN A 118 25.40 19.63 -2.65
C GLN A 118 24.09 18.96 -3.01
N VAL A 119 23.07 19.80 -3.23
CA VAL A 119 21.88 19.44 -4.00
C VAL A 119 22.27 19.73 -5.46
N SER A 120 22.41 18.69 -6.27
CA SER A 120 22.60 18.81 -7.73
C SER A 120 21.31 19.25 -8.40
#